data_AF-A4NVQ5-F1
#
_entry.id   AF-A4NVQ5-F1
#
_cell.length_a   1.000
_cell.length_b   1.000
_cell.length_c   1.000
_cell.angle_alpha   90.00
_cell.angle_beta   90.00
_cell.angle_gamma   90.00
#
_symmetry.space_group_name_H-M   'P 1'
#
loop_
_entity.id
_entity.type
_entity.pdbx_description
1 polymer ?
#
loop_
_entity_poly.entity_id
_entity_poly.type
_entity_poly.pdbx_seq_one_letter_code
_entity_poly.pdbx_strand_id
1 'polypeptide(L)' 'MSNVKQVLTIAGSDSGGGAGIQADLKTFQMRGVFGTSAITAVTAQNTLGVFDIYPIPLKTIQAQLEAVKK' A
#
# COMPACT_ATOMS: atom_id res chain seq x y z
N MET A 1 2.76 16.34 -21.63
CA MET A 1 2.27 15.74 -20.37
C MET A 1 3.40 15.81 -19.36
N SER A 2 3.17 16.37 -18.18
CA SER A 2 4.18 16.43 -17.12
C SER A 2 4.64 15.01 -16.77
N ASN A 3 5.95 14.83 -16.60
CA ASN A 3 6.55 13.54 -16.29
C ASN A 3 6.34 13.24 -14.78
N VAL A 4 5.11 12.86 -14.41
CA VAL A 4 4.72 12.55 -13.03
C VAL A 4 5.55 11.36 -12.56
N LYS A 5 6.27 11.52 -11.44
CA LYS A 5 7.07 10.43 -10.87
C LYS A 5 6.15 9.35 -10.31
N GLN A 6 6.44 8.09 -10.61
CA GLN A 6 5.79 6.95 -9.97
C GLN A 6 6.56 6.55 -8.72
N VAL A 7 5.84 6.28 -7.63
CA VAL A 7 6.39 5.79 -6.36
C VAL A 7 5.63 4.54 -5.93
N LEU A 8 6.36 3.54 -5.46
CA LEU A 8 5.82 2.27 -4.99
C LEU A 8 5.96 2.18 -3.47
N THR A 9 4.89 1.81 -2.78
CA THR A 9 4.94 1.32 -1.38
C THR A 9 4.82 -0.20 -1.33
N ILE A 10 5.54 -0.84 -0.41
CA ILE A 10 5.42 -2.26 -0.09
C ILE A 10 5.09 -2.35 1.40
N ALA A 11 3.81 -2.50 1.73
CA ALA A 11 3.31 -2.31 3.09
C ALA A 11 2.06 -3.13 3.40
N GLY A 12 1.69 -3.21 4.68
CA GLY A 12 0.40 -3.77 5.12
C GLY A 12 -0.74 -2.76 4.97
N SER A 13 -1.95 -3.26 4.71
CA SER A 13 -3.19 -2.48 4.62
C SER A 13 -3.81 -2.28 5.99
N ASP A 14 -3.93 -1.02 6.41
CA ASP A 14 -4.64 -0.57 7.60
C ASP A 14 -6.07 -0.17 7.25
N SER A 15 -7.07 -0.92 7.73
CA SER A 15 -8.49 -0.58 7.52
C SER A 15 -8.91 0.75 8.15
N GLY A 16 -8.19 1.23 9.19
CA GLY A 16 -8.43 2.53 9.82
C GLY A 16 -7.93 3.70 8.96
N GLY A 17 -7.09 3.43 7.97
CA GLY A 17 -6.60 4.41 7.00
C GLY A 17 -5.67 5.48 7.57
N GLY A 18 -5.19 5.31 8.80
CA GLY A 18 -4.27 6.23 9.46
C GLY A 18 -2.79 5.90 9.24
N ALA A 19 -2.50 4.64 8.92
CA ALA A 19 -1.16 4.10 8.64
C ALA A 19 -1.16 3.23 7.38
N GLY A 20 -0.11 2.41 7.20
CA GLY A 20 0.01 1.43 6.13
C GLY A 20 -0.03 2.04 4.72
N ILE A 21 -0.37 1.20 3.72
CA ILE A 21 -0.53 1.61 2.32
C ILE A 21 -1.49 2.81 2.19
N GLN A 22 -2.52 2.90 3.02
CA GLN A 22 -3.49 4.00 2.99
C GLN A 22 -2.81 5.34 3.30
N ALA A 23 -1.97 5.41 4.33
CA ALA A 23 -1.21 6.63 4.65
C ALA A 23 -0.14 6.94 3.58
N ASP A 24 0.51 5.90 3.05
CA ASP A 24 1.51 6.05 1.98
C ASP A 24 0.88 6.66 0.73
N LEU A 25 -0.23 6.09 0.23
CA LEU A 25 -0.90 6.56 -0.99
C LEU A 25 -1.50 7.97 -0.82
N LYS A 26 -2.07 8.29 0.36
CA LYS A 26 -2.49 9.66 0.69
C LYS A 26 -1.31 10.63 0.62
N THR A 27 -0.17 10.23 1.17
CA THR A 27 1.06 11.04 1.14
C THR A 27 1.56 11.22 -0.29
N PHE A 28 1.62 10.15 -1.08
CA PHE A 28 2.00 10.21 -2.50
C PHE A 28 1.13 11.18 -3.29
N GLN A 29 -0.19 11.09 -3.11
CA GLN A 29 -1.13 12.02 -3.72
C GLN A 29 -0.86 13.47 -3.32
N MET A 30 -0.66 13.74 -2.02
CA MET A 30 -0.34 15.08 -1.51
C MET A 30 1.01 15.61 -2.01
N ARG A 31 1.94 14.72 -2.41
CA ARG A 31 3.24 15.07 -2.98
C ARG A 31 3.24 15.14 -4.51
N GLY A 32 2.09 14.97 -5.16
CA GLY A 32 1.94 15.10 -6.61
C GLY A 32 2.64 13.99 -7.40
N VAL A 33 2.78 12.79 -6.82
CA VAL A 33 3.37 11.62 -7.47
C VAL A 33 2.30 10.54 -7.68
N PHE A 34 2.50 9.70 -8.70
CA PHE A 34 1.61 8.57 -8.97
C PHE A 34 1.95 7.41 -8.03
N GLY A 35 1.07 7.14 -7.07
CA GLY A 35 1.24 6.09 -6.07
C GLY A 35 0.83 4.72 -6.60
N THR A 36 1.71 3.72 -6.43
CA THR A 36 1.45 2.30 -6.63
C THR A 36 1.77 1.53 -5.36
N SER A 37 1.31 0.27 -5.26
CA SER A 37 1.45 -0.51 -4.03
C SER A 37 1.60 -2.01 -4.26
N ALA A 38 2.34 -2.68 -3.38
CA ALA A 38 2.28 -4.12 -3.17
C ALA A 38 1.93 -4.42 -1.70
N ILE A 39 0.76 -5.02 -1.48
CA ILE A 39 0.22 -5.30 -0.15
C ILE A 39 0.83 -6.58 0.41
N THR A 40 1.38 -6.52 1.62
CA THR A 40 2.04 -7.65 2.31
C THR A 40 1.14 -8.34 3.34
N ALA A 41 0.20 -7.61 3.91
CA ALA A 41 -0.81 -8.12 4.83
C ALA A 41 -2.05 -7.21 4.81
N VAL A 42 -3.20 -7.73 5.20
CA VAL A 42 -4.40 -6.94 5.49
C VAL A 42 -4.65 -6.99 7.00
N THR A 43 -4.76 -5.85 7.65
CA THR A 43 -5.11 -5.77 9.07
C THR A 43 -6.54 -5.29 9.24
N ALA A 44 -7.27 -5.94 10.15
CA ALA A 44 -8.46 -5.34 10.75
C ALA A 44 -7.96 -4.45 11.89
N GLN A 45 -7.82 -3.16 11.61
CA GLN A 45 -7.17 -2.18 12.48
C GLN A 45 -7.98 -0.89 12.55
N ASN A 46 -7.95 -0.24 13.71
CA ASN A 46 -8.37 1.15 13.90
C ASN A 46 -7.49 1.81 14.97
N THR A 47 -7.88 3.01 15.43
CA THR A 47 -7.10 3.77 16.42
C THR A 47 -7.02 3.13 17.81
N LEU A 48 -7.80 2.08 18.09
CA LEU A 48 -7.80 1.36 19.36
C LEU A 48 -6.92 0.10 19.32
N GLY A 49 -6.48 -0.35 18.13
CA GLY A 49 -5.60 -1.50 18.00
C GLY A 49 -5.78 -2.29 16.72
N VAL A 50 -5.11 -3.45 16.68
CA VAL A 50 -5.18 -4.44 15.60
C VAL A 50 -5.92 -5.67 16.13
N PHE A 51 -6.93 -6.10 15.41
CA PHE A 51 -7.84 -7.17 15.80
C PHE A 51 -7.67 -8.44 14.97
N ASP A 52 -7.16 -8.32 13.74
CA ASP A 52 -6.82 -9.45 12.87
C ASP A 52 -5.71 -9.06 11.90
N ILE A 53 -4.92 -10.06 11.48
CA ILE A 53 -3.86 -9.91 10.49
C ILE A 53 -3.94 -11.09 9.52
N TYR A 54 -4.26 -10.78 8.26
CA TYR A 54 -4.20 -11.74 7.16
C TYR A 54 -2.92 -11.52 6.34
N PRO A 55 -1.90 -12.40 6.47
CA PRO A 55 -0.69 -12.30 5.65
C PRO A 55 -0.98 -12.66 4.19
N ILE A 56 -0.52 -11.84 3.25
CA ILE A 56 -0.67 -12.13 1.83
C ILE A 56 0.38 -13.17 1.40
N PRO A 57 0.00 -14.25 0.69
CA PRO A 57 0.97 -15.23 0.20
C PRO A 57 2.05 -14.61 -0.69
N LEU A 58 3.30 -15.06 -0.56
CA LEU A 58 4.45 -14.53 -1.31
C LEU A 58 4.20 -14.52 -2.83
N LYS A 59 3.57 -15.55 -3.38
CA LYS A 59 3.20 -15.63 -4.81
C LYS A 59 2.35 -14.44 -5.26
N THR A 60 1.46 -13.95 -4.38
CA THR A 60 0.56 -12.83 -4.66
C THR A 60 1.32 -11.50 -4.53
N ILE A 61 2.25 -11.39 -3.58
CA ILE A 61 3.16 -10.23 -3.47
C ILE A 61 4.00 -10.11 -4.75
N GLN A 62 4.59 -11.22 -5.21
CA GLN A 62 5.36 -11.26 -6.46
C GLN A 62 4.50 -10.85 -7.67
N ALA A 63 3.28 -11.36 -7.78
CA ALA A 63 2.36 -10.98 -8.85
C ALA A 63 2.03 -9.47 -8.85
N GLN A 64 1.86 -8.85 -7.67
CA GLN A 64 1.67 -7.40 -7.56
C GLN A 64 2.90 -6.62 -8.04
N LEU A 65 4.11 -7.03 -7.61
CA LEU A 65 5.37 -6.39 -8.02
C LEU A 65 5.59 -6.48 -9.53
N GLU A 66 5.31 -7.62 -10.15
CA GLU A 66 5.41 -7.75 -11.61
C GLU A 66 4.35 -6.91 -12.36
N ALA A 67 3.16 -6.74 -11.78
CA ALA A 67 2.10 -5.93 -12.39
C ALA A 67 2.44 -4.43 -12.44
N VAL A 68 3.14 -3.90 -11.43
CA VAL A 68 3.46 -2.46 -11.29
C VAL A 68 4.82 -2.05 -11.84
N LYS A 69 5.64 -3.00 -12.30
CA LYS A 69 6.97 -2.77 -12.90
C LYS A 69 6.95 -2.16 -14.32
N LYS A 70 5.78 -2.11 -14.98
CA LYS A 70 5.66 -1.69 -16.38
C LYS A 70 5.60 -0.18 -16.57
#